data_AF-A0AAV2DCD2-F1
#
_entry.id   AF-A0AAV2DCD2-F1
#
_cell.length_a   1.000
_cell.length_b   1.000
_cell.length_c   1.000
_cell.angle_alpha   90.00
_cell.angle_beta   90.00
_cell.angle_gamma   90.00
#
_symmetry.space_group_name_H-M   'P 1'
#
loop_
_entity.id
_entity.type
_entity.pdbx_description
1 polymer ?
#
loop_
_entity_poly.entity_id
_entity_poly.type
_entity_poly.pdbx_seq_one_letter_code
_entity_poly.pdbx_strand_id
1 'polypeptide(L)'
;MGEEAIVLYPSPAIGHLISMVELGRLILTHRPYFSIHIVLPPLPYQVDVTAPYIASASTPSIIFHRLLQPPRSFPNHLTTRSSCLRPSASASPTSALPSNK
;
A
#
# COMPACT_ATOMS: atom_id res chain seq x y z
N MET A 1 29.01 -20.56 -7.18
CA MET A 1 28.30 -19.94 -8.32
C MET A 1 27.13 -19.20 -7.71
N GLY A 2 27.00 -17.89 -7.95
CA GLY A 2 25.94 -17.09 -7.35
C GLY A 2 24.57 -17.52 -7.87
N GLU A 3 23.55 -17.40 -7.04
CA GLU A 3 22.15 -17.54 -7.47
C GLU A 3 21.82 -16.36 -8.39
N GLU A 4 21.50 -16.66 -9.65
CA GLU A 4 21.19 -15.65 -10.65
C GLU A 4 19.67 -15.47 -10.67
N ALA A 5 19.21 -14.24 -10.46
CA ALA A 5 17.80 -13.93 -10.25
C ALA A 5 17.31 -12.82 -11.18
N ILE A 6 16.08 -12.95 -11.66
CA ILE A 6 15.39 -11.94 -12.47
C ILE A 6 14.20 -11.41 -11.69
N VAL A 7 14.12 -10.09 -11.54
CA VAL A 7 13.02 -9.42 -10.84
C VAL A 7 12.07 -8.78 -11.84
N LEU A 8 10.80 -9.19 -11.82
CA LEU A 8 9.73 -8.70 -12.68
C LEU A 8 8.77 -7.81 -11.88
N TYR A 9 8.53 -6.60 -12.40
CA TYR A 9 7.60 -5.61 -11.82
C TYR A 9 6.37 -5.46 -12.73
N PRO A 10 5.31 -6.26 -12.55
CA PRO A 10 4.07 -6.07 -13.30
C PRO A 10 3.39 -4.73 -12.96
N SER A 11 2.78 -4.12 -13.97
CA SER A 11 1.82 -3.04 -13.75
C SER A 11 0.60 -3.55 -12.96
N PRO A 12 -0.10 -2.69 -12.20
CA PRO A 12 -1.29 -3.08 -11.45
C PRO A 12 -2.46 -3.49 -12.37
N ALA A 13 -2.60 -4.78 -12.68
CA ALA A 13 -3.82 -5.45 -13.15
C ALA A 13 -3.56 -6.96 -13.23
N ILE A 14 -4.61 -7.78 -13.20
CA ILE A 14 -4.46 -9.24 -13.32
C ILE A 14 -3.84 -9.65 -14.68
N GLY A 15 -4.19 -8.97 -15.77
CA GLY A 15 -3.62 -9.28 -17.10
C GLY A 15 -2.10 -9.07 -17.15
N HIS A 16 -1.61 -7.97 -16.58
CA HIS A 16 -0.18 -7.71 -16.48
C HIS A 16 0.55 -8.73 -15.60
N LEU A 17 -0.09 -9.19 -14.52
CA LEU A 17 0.46 -10.24 -13.68
C LEU A 17 0.58 -11.57 -14.44
N ILE A 18 -0.47 -11.97 -15.15
CA ILE A 18 -0.46 -13.21 -15.95
C ILE A 18 0.66 -13.17 -16.98
N SER A 19 0.78 -12.07 -17.72
CA SER A 19 1.85 -11.91 -18.72
C SER A 19 3.24 -12.02 -18.10
N MET A 20 3.47 -11.47 -16.90
CA MET A 20 4.77 -11.59 -16.21
C MET A 20 5.07 -13.01 -15.75
N VAL A 21 4.05 -13.76 -15.32
CA VAL A 21 4.22 -15.18 -14.95
C VAL A 21 4.58 -16.01 -16.18
N GLU A 22 3.86 -15.84 -17.29
CA GLU A 22 4.15 -16.58 -18.53
C GLU A 22 5.52 -16.22 -19.11
N LEU A 23 5.92 -14.95 -19.02
CA LEU A 23 7.27 -14.53 -19.37
C LEU A 23 8.32 -15.22 -18.49
N GLY A 24 8.11 -15.27 -17.17
CA GLY A 24 8.99 -15.98 -16.24
C GLY A 24 9.12 -17.46 -16.57
N ARG A 25 8.01 -18.13 -16.86
CA ARG A 25 8.00 -19.53 -17.30
C ARG A 25 8.80 -19.72 -18.59
N LEU A 26 8.58 -18.86 -19.58
CA LEU A 26 9.30 -18.91 -20.85
C LEU A 26 10.82 -18.76 -20.64
N ILE A 27 11.25 -17.83 -19.79
CA ILE A 27 12.68 -17.66 -19.46
C ILE A 27 13.24 -18.95 -18.85
N LEU A 28 12.50 -19.56 -17.92
CA LEU A 28 12.92 -20.82 -17.27
C LEU A 28 13.00 -22.00 -18.26
N THR A 29 12.22 -22.01 -19.35
CA THR A 29 12.36 -23.03 -20.40
C THR A 29 13.71 -22.96 -21.12
N HIS A 30 14.30 -21.78 -21.23
CA HIS A 30 15.59 -21.59 -21.88
C HIS A 30 16.76 -21.63 -20.90
N ARG A 31 16.52 -21.21 -19.65
CA ARG A 31 17.53 -21.01 -18.61
C ARG A 31 16.96 -21.46 -17.25
N PRO A 32 16.97 -22.77 -16.96
CA PRO A 32 16.31 -23.34 -15.79
C PRO A 32 17.03 -23.05 -14.46
N TYR A 33 18.24 -22.49 -14.52
CA TYR A 33 19.04 -22.14 -13.34
C TYR A 33 18.69 -20.76 -12.75
N PHE A 34 17.86 -19.96 -13.42
CA PHE A 34 17.40 -18.69 -12.87
C PHE A 34 16.32 -18.90 -11.80
N SER A 35 16.24 -17.96 -10.86
CA SER A 35 15.03 -17.70 -10.10
C SER A 35 14.30 -16.48 -10.65
N ILE A 36 12.97 -16.53 -10.67
CA ILE A 36 12.12 -15.43 -11.08
C ILE A 36 11.41 -14.88 -9.85
N HIS A 37 11.58 -13.59 -9.60
CA HIS A 37 10.97 -12.87 -8.49
C HIS A 37 9.94 -11.89 -9.04
N ILE A 38 8.66 -12.10 -8.75
CA ILE A 38 7.58 -11.22 -9.20
C ILE A 38 7.16 -10.32 -8.06
N VAL A 39 7.31 -9.00 -8.23
CA VAL A 39 7.02 -8.01 -7.19
C VAL A 39 5.63 -7.44 -7.41
N LEU A 40 4.73 -7.76 -6.50
CA LEU A 40 3.34 -7.30 -6.49
C LEU A 40 3.27 -5.92 -5.81
N PRO A 41 2.88 -4.85 -6.53
CA PRO A 41 2.68 -3.55 -5.92
C PRO A 41 1.49 -3.58 -4.94
N PRO A 42 1.42 -2.65 -3.96
CA PRO A 42 0.29 -2.56 -3.06
C PRO A 42 -0.95 -2.09 -3.83
N LEU A 43 -1.93 -2.98 -4.04
CA LEU A 43 -3.24 -2.61 -4.59
C LEU A 43 -4.24 -2.39 -3.45
N PRO A 44 -4.89 -1.22 -3.37
CA PRO A 44 -5.83 -0.91 -2.29
C PRO A 44 -7.13 -1.75 -2.29
N TYR A 45 -7.42 -2.54 -3.34
CA TYR A 45 -8.73 -3.18 -3.49
C TYR A 45 -8.73 -4.64 -3.99
N GLN A 46 -7.58 -5.29 -4.25
CA GLN A 46 -7.56 -6.52 -5.08
C GLN A 46 -6.68 -7.68 -4.57
N VAL A 47 -6.24 -7.60 -3.31
CA VAL A 47 -5.42 -8.65 -2.69
C VAL A 47 -6.11 -10.02 -2.72
N ASP A 48 -7.43 -10.05 -2.52
CA ASP A 48 -8.19 -11.29 -2.38
C ASP A 48 -8.47 -11.96 -3.74
N VAL A 49 -8.75 -11.16 -4.77
CA VAL A 49 -9.11 -11.66 -6.11
C VAL A 49 -7.94 -12.34 -6.82
N THR A 50 -6.71 -11.92 -6.53
CA THR A 50 -5.51 -12.41 -7.22
C THR A 50 -4.79 -13.54 -6.48
N ALA A 51 -5.11 -13.76 -5.20
CA ALA A 51 -4.53 -14.81 -4.36
C ALA A 51 -4.58 -16.24 -4.95
N PRO A 52 -5.73 -16.75 -5.47
CA PRO A 52 -5.79 -18.11 -6.00
C PRO A 52 -4.92 -18.29 -7.26
N TYR A 53 -4.80 -17.23 -8.08
CA TYR A 53 -3.91 -17.26 -9.23
C TYR A 53 -2.44 -17.29 -8.79
N ILE A 54 -2.04 -16.45 -7.84
CA ILE A 54 -0.67 -16.42 -7.31
C ILE A 54 -0.29 -17.79 -6.73
N ALA A 55 -1.17 -18.40 -5.95
CA ALA A 55 -0.93 -19.72 -5.35
C ALA A 55 -0.73 -20.81 -6.42
N SER A 56 -1.51 -20.79 -7.49
CA SER A 56 -1.37 -21.76 -8.59
C SER A 56 -0.18 -21.49 -9.52
N ALA A 57 0.27 -20.24 -9.60
CA ALA A 57 1.42 -19.83 -10.41
C ALA A 57 2.77 -19.99 -9.71
N SER A 58 2.80 -20.06 -8.38
CA SER A 58 4.04 -20.16 -7.59
C SER A 58 4.72 -21.51 -7.78
N THR A 59 6.03 -21.49 -7.98
CA THR A 59 6.87 -22.68 -8.11
C THR A 59 8.18 -22.47 -7.34
N PRO A 60 9.04 -23.48 -7.16
CA PRO A 60 10.36 -23.28 -6.53
C PRO A 60 11.22 -22.22 -7.24
N SER A 61 11.00 -22.01 -8.54
CA SER A 61 11.73 -21.05 -9.37
C SER A 61 10.95 -19.74 -9.63
N ILE A 62 9.69 -19.64 -9.21
CA ILE A 62 8.86 -18.43 -9.38
C ILE A 62 8.29 -18.02 -8.03
N ILE A 63 8.81 -16.93 -7.48
CA ILE A 63 8.55 -16.45 -6.13
C ILE A 63 7.85 -15.09 -6.20
N PHE A 64 6.77 -14.93 -5.43
CA PHE A 64 6.02 -13.68 -5.37
C PHE A 64 6.37 -12.88 -4.11
N HIS A 65 6.64 -11.59 -4.30
CA HIS A 65 6.94 -10.64 -3.22
C HIS A 65 5.86 -9.60 -3.17
N ARG A 66 5.19 -9.44 -2.02
CA ARG A 66 4.18 -8.39 -1.85
C ARG A 66 4.80 -7.17 -1.20
N LEU A 67 4.69 -6.04 -1.87
CA LEU A 67 5.05 -4.75 -1.29
C LEU A 67 3.94 -4.25 -0.38
N LEU A 68 4.32 -3.80 0.80
CA LEU A 68 3.41 -3.18 1.75
C LEU A 68 3.20 -1.71 1.38
N GLN A 69 1.96 -1.22 1.54
CA GLN A 69 1.68 0.20 1.38
C GLN A 69 2.26 0.97 2.58
N PRO A 70 3.04 2.04 2.37
CA PRO A 70 3.47 2.88 3.48
C PRO A 70 2.24 3.52 4.17
N PRO A 71 2.32 3.79 5.49
CA PRO A 71 1.27 4.49 6.22
C PRO A 71 0.93 5.83 5.54
N ARG A 72 -0.36 6.09 5.31
CA ARG A 72 -0.82 7.31 4.63
C ARG A 72 -0.63 8.61 5.44
N SER A 73 -0.26 8.50 6.71
CA SER A 73 0.06 9.65 7.57
C SER A 73 1.36 9.41 8.34
N PHE A 74 2.32 10.29 8.15
CA PHE A 74 3.35 10.53 9.15
C PHE A 74 2.71 11.33 10.28
N PRO A 75 2.97 11.03 11.57
CA PRO A 75 2.53 11.90 12.65
C PRO A 75 3.20 13.26 12.46
N ASN A 76 2.41 14.25 12.07
CA ASN A 76 2.75 15.65 12.00
C ASN A 76 2.96 16.20 13.43
N HIS A 77 4.06 15.83 14.09
CA HIS A 77 4.44 16.40 15.38
C HIS A 77 5.40 17.59 15.23
N LEU A 78 5.01 18.56 14.40
CA LEU A 78 5.52 19.93 14.47
C LEU A 78 4.34 20.90 14.51
N THR A 79 3.41 20.68 15.43
CA THR A 79 2.61 21.80 15.96
C THR A 79 3.50 22.56 16.92
N THR A 80 4.35 23.42 16.35
CA THR A 80 5.01 24.50 17.10
C THR A 80 3.93 25.26 17.86
N ARG A 81 4.06 25.27 19.18
CA ARG A 81 3.21 25.98 20.14
C ARG A 81 3.04 27.43 19.69
N SER A 82 1.80 27.86 19.47
CA SER A 82 1.42 29.28 19.43
C SER A 82 -0.06 29.46 19.74
N SER A 83 -0.55 28.92 20.86
CA SER A 83 -1.67 29.54 21.55
C SER A 83 -1.11 30.22 22.79
N CYS A 84 -0.68 31.47 22.59
CA CYS A 84 -0.41 32.38 23.69
C CYS A 84 -1.70 32.49 24.50
N LEU A 85 -1.67 32.00 25.74
CA LEU A 85 -2.76 32.07 26.70
C LEU A 85 -3.23 33.52 26.81
N ARG A 86 -4.47 33.80 26.39
CA ARG A 86 -5.12 35.07 26.71
C ARG A 86 -5.74 34.92 28.12
N PRO A 87 -5.35 35.74 29.11
CA PRO A 87 -5.94 35.68 30.44
C PRO A 87 -7.43 36.04 30.41
N SER A 88 -8.17 35.33 31.26
CA SER A 88 -9.59 35.50 31.58
C SER A 88 -9.92 36.90 32.10
N ALA A 89 -11.07 37.44 31.69
CA ALA A 89 -11.80 38.46 32.44
C ALA A 89 -13.32 38.20 32.37
N SER A 90 -13.78 37.43 33.35
CA SER A 90 -15.03 37.58 34.11
C SER A 90 -15.96 38.76 33.74
N ALA A 91 -17.22 38.46 33.37
CA ALA A 91 -18.43 38.77 34.16
C ALA A 91 -19.74 38.59 33.34
N SER A 92 -20.60 37.69 33.80
CA SER A 92 -22.08 37.68 33.57
C SER A 92 -22.72 38.75 34.48
N PRO A 93 -24.00 39.23 34.34
CA PRO A 93 -25.20 38.43 34.06
C PRO A 93 -26.37 39.09 33.26
N THR A 94 -27.28 38.22 32.80
CA THR A 94 -28.76 38.30 32.75
C THR A 94 -29.49 39.62 32.43
N SER A 95 -30.25 39.64 31.32
CA SER A 95 -31.59 40.28 31.24
C SER A 95 -32.39 39.66 30.09
N ALA A 96 -33.40 38.82 30.37
CA ALA A 96 -34.83 39.16 30.47
C ALA A 96 -35.54 39.39 29.11
N LEU A 97 -36.50 38.50 28.85
CA LEU A 97 -37.56 38.55 27.81
C LEU A 97 -38.47 39.79 28.03
N PRO A 98 -39.25 40.25 27.03
CA PRO A 98 -40.60 39.67 26.93
C PRO A 98 -41.18 39.48 25.52
N SER A 99 -42.13 38.55 25.51
CA SER A 99 -43.20 38.24 24.57
C SER A 99 -43.83 39.46 23.88
N ASN A 100 -44.07 39.35 22.57
CA ASN A 100 -44.91 40.29 21.82
C ASN A 100 -46.22 39.59 21.43
N LYS A 101 -47.32 40.34 21.57
CA LYS A 101 -48.73 39.95 21.39
C LYS A 101 -49.06 39.37 20.02
#